data_AF-B0XXH6-F1
#
_entry.id   AF-B0XXH6-F1
#
_cell.length_a   1.000
_cell.length_b   1.000
_cell.length_c   1.000
_cell.angle_alpha   90.00
_cell.angle_beta   90.00
_cell.angle_gamma   90.00
#
_symmetry.space_group_name_H-M   'P 1'
#
loop_
_entity.id
_entity.type
_entity.pdbx_description
1 polymer ?
#
loop_
_entity_poly.entity_id
_entity_poly.type
_entity_poly.pdbx_seq_one_letter_code
_entity_poly.pdbx_strand_id
1 'polypeptide(L)'
;MANRGKTLDKQVHCIKDLERLGSSKMPKAYRAQDCKNTDNGCSEYYNEGAMDLITLRENESAYNRYMIRPRVLRNLSTIDTSTTIVGCKVKFPFGFSPTAMQTLAHPDGEEGTSKACANFNTLMGLSNYATKNLEQVIAHSKGNPYVMQMSLLKNKAAMIQVIKRADAAGFKALFVTLDVPYLGRRLNEYRNNFGVPKGMEYPNLFPGVDVTNLEDGDESMAYDNSLEWPDIVPFIRQYTNMQIWGKGIYTAADAELAIKYGFDGIIISNHGGRQLDSVPASLDVLREIAPVAKGKIPIAVDGGIRRGTDIFKALALGADFCLAGRPAIWGLAVCLLSSFFSQFHQSHKVASLTDWFQYDGQKGVELALNLLYDEFKTCMALAGCKNVSEIQKEHVSLLLPDGRLLKL
;
A
#
# COMPACT_ATOMS: atom_id res chain seq x y z
N MET A 1 -33.42 -11.71 15.04
CA MET A 1 -32.34 -11.10 14.23
C MET A 1 -31.13 -10.92 15.12
N ALA A 2 -29.96 -11.46 14.76
CA ALA A 2 -28.72 -11.09 15.46
C ALA A 2 -28.35 -9.66 15.06
N ASN A 3 -27.99 -8.79 16.01
CA ASN A 3 -27.62 -7.38 15.82
C ASN A 3 -26.33 -7.24 14.96
N ARG A 4 -26.41 -7.60 13.68
CA ARG A 4 -25.30 -7.64 12.72
C ARG A 4 -25.16 -6.29 12.01
N GLY A 5 -23.92 -5.93 11.69
CA GLY A 5 -23.62 -4.75 10.88
C GLY A 5 -24.17 -4.83 9.45
N LYS A 6 -24.07 -3.71 8.73
CA LYS A 6 -24.49 -3.63 7.32
C LYS A 6 -23.63 -4.56 6.46
N THR A 7 -24.28 -5.30 5.56
CA THR A 7 -23.57 -5.99 4.47
C THR A 7 -23.19 -4.98 3.40
N LEU A 8 -21.89 -4.80 3.16
CA LEU A 8 -21.37 -3.81 2.20
C LEU A 8 -21.52 -4.27 0.74
N ASP A 9 -21.29 -5.56 0.47
CA ASP A 9 -21.48 -6.19 -0.84
C ASP A 9 -21.99 -7.64 -0.67
N LYS A 10 -22.61 -8.19 -1.72
CA LYS A 10 -23.22 -9.54 -1.71
C LYS A 10 -22.20 -10.68 -1.83
N GLN A 11 -21.01 -10.42 -2.36
CA GLN A 11 -19.96 -11.42 -2.61
C GLN A 11 -18.65 -11.11 -1.90
N VAL A 12 -18.38 -9.83 -1.63
CA VAL A 12 -17.16 -9.38 -0.96
C VAL A 12 -17.49 -9.04 0.50
N HIS A 13 -17.08 -9.91 1.42
CA HIS A 13 -17.28 -9.71 2.85
C HIS A 13 -15.98 -9.39 3.59
N CYS A 14 -14.83 -9.57 2.93
CA CYS A 14 -13.52 -9.24 3.46
C CYS A 14 -12.49 -9.01 2.35
N ILE A 15 -11.30 -8.57 2.73
CA ILE A 15 -10.18 -8.38 1.79
C ILE A 15 -9.78 -9.68 1.09
N LYS A 16 -9.95 -10.85 1.71
CA LYS A 16 -9.68 -12.15 1.07
C LYS A 16 -10.65 -12.45 -0.07
N ASP A 17 -11.92 -12.04 0.05
CA ASP A 17 -12.87 -12.15 -1.06
C ASP A 17 -12.49 -11.19 -2.19
N LEU A 18 -12.06 -9.98 -1.82
CA LEU A 18 -11.59 -8.96 -2.76
C LEU A 18 -10.36 -9.45 -3.52
N GLU A 19 -9.38 -10.04 -2.84
CA GLU A 19 -8.21 -10.68 -3.43
C GLU A 19 -8.61 -11.75 -4.43
N ARG A 20 -9.45 -12.71 -4.01
CA ARG A 20 -9.91 -13.80 -4.88
C ARG A 20 -10.62 -13.28 -6.12
N LEU A 21 -11.59 -12.39 -5.95
CA LEU A 21 -12.41 -11.88 -7.05
C LEU A 21 -11.63 -10.91 -7.94
N GLY A 22 -10.91 -9.95 -7.38
CA GLY A 22 -10.08 -9.00 -8.12
C GLY A 22 -8.97 -9.71 -8.90
N SER A 23 -8.27 -10.66 -8.28
CA SER A 23 -7.22 -11.45 -8.97
C SER A 23 -7.77 -12.23 -10.14
N SER A 24 -8.98 -12.80 -10.02
CA SER A 24 -9.62 -13.54 -11.12
C SER A 24 -10.02 -12.66 -12.32
N LYS A 25 -10.03 -11.33 -12.15
CA LYS A 25 -10.44 -10.37 -13.17
C LYS A 25 -9.28 -9.65 -13.84
N MET A 26 -8.10 -9.65 -13.23
CA MET A 26 -6.93 -9.02 -13.83
C MET A 26 -6.50 -9.77 -15.11
N PRO A 27 -6.03 -9.06 -16.15
CA PRO A 27 -5.65 -9.66 -17.43
C PRO A 27 -4.62 -10.79 -17.28
N LYS A 28 -4.83 -11.86 -18.05
CA LYS A 28 -4.11 -13.13 -17.91
C LYS A 28 -2.68 -13.14 -18.49
N ALA A 29 -2.22 -12.07 -19.13
CA ALA A 29 -0.81 -11.70 -19.37
C ALA A 29 -0.74 -10.53 -20.37
N TYR A 30 0.32 -9.73 -20.30
CA TYR A 30 0.84 -8.97 -21.44
C TYR A 30 2.14 -9.65 -21.85
N ARG A 31 2.07 -10.56 -22.83
CA ARG A 31 3.23 -11.33 -23.30
C ARG A 31 4.00 -10.55 -24.36
N ALA A 32 5.33 -10.53 -24.26
CA ALA A 32 6.16 -10.57 -25.46
C ALA A 32 6.02 -11.99 -26.08
N GLN A 33 5.84 -12.06 -27.40
CA GLN A 33 5.54 -13.26 -28.21
C GLN A 33 6.09 -14.61 -27.64
N ASP A 34 5.27 -15.68 -27.66
CA ASP A 34 5.69 -17.11 -27.78
C ASP A 34 5.60 -18.16 -26.63
N CYS A 35 4.92 -17.95 -25.49
CA CYS A 35 4.69 -19.05 -24.52
C CYS A 35 3.27 -19.67 -24.61
N LYS A 36 3.11 -20.98 -24.40
CA LYS A 36 1.82 -21.72 -24.55
C LYS A 36 0.96 -21.86 -23.28
N ASN A 37 1.34 -21.30 -22.12
CA ASN A 37 0.57 -21.38 -20.84
C ASN A 37 -0.04 -20.03 -20.43
N THR A 38 -1.35 -19.85 -20.66
CA THR A 38 -2.03 -18.55 -20.92
C THR A 38 -2.78 -17.88 -19.77
N ASP A 39 -2.57 -18.21 -18.49
CA ASP A 39 -3.60 -17.89 -17.49
C ASP A 39 -3.39 -16.74 -16.47
N ASN A 40 -2.20 -16.15 -16.20
CA ASN A 40 -2.06 -15.33 -14.96
C ASN A 40 -1.17 -14.04 -14.92
N GLY A 41 -0.55 -13.57 -16.01
CA GLY A 41 0.60 -12.64 -15.94
C GLY A 41 0.43 -11.31 -15.15
N CYS A 42 -0.69 -10.58 -15.29
CA CYS A 42 -0.87 -9.33 -14.52
C CYS A 42 -1.20 -9.59 -13.04
N SER A 43 -1.99 -10.63 -12.77
CA SER A 43 -2.37 -10.97 -11.40
C SER A 43 -1.16 -11.41 -10.58
N GLU A 44 -0.25 -12.20 -11.17
CA GLU A 44 0.96 -12.68 -10.51
C GLU A 44 1.96 -11.54 -10.29
N TYR A 45 2.06 -10.56 -11.21
CA TYR A 45 2.86 -9.35 -10.97
C TYR A 45 2.50 -8.68 -9.63
N TYR A 46 1.21 -8.59 -9.32
CA TYR A 46 0.76 -8.00 -8.06
C TYR A 46 0.77 -8.96 -6.88
N ASN A 47 0.33 -10.20 -7.08
CA ASN A 47 0.09 -11.15 -6.01
C ASN A 47 1.38 -11.78 -5.47
N GLU A 48 2.42 -11.88 -6.29
CA GLU A 48 3.67 -12.54 -5.93
C GLU A 48 4.71 -11.62 -5.28
N GLY A 49 5.88 -12.19 -5.02
CA GLY A 49 6.99 -11.64 -4.26
C GLY A 49 8.33 -12.21 -4.73
N ALA A 50 9.36 -12.01 -3.92
CA ALA A 50 10.70 -12.47 -4.24
C ALA A 50 10.85 -13.97 -3.98
N MET A 51 11.70 -14.60 -4.81
CA MET A 51 12.19 -15.97 -4.63
C MET A 51 11.09 -16.98 -4.29
N ASP A 52 11.13 -17.58 -3.10
CA ASP A 52 10.26 -18.69 -2.67
C ASP A 52 9.00 -18.21 -1.94
N LEU A 53 8.77 -16.89 -1.93
CA LEU A 53 7.65 -16.20 -1.28
C LEU A 53 7.60 -16.42 0.24
N ILE A 54 8.75 -16.70 0.87
CA ILE A 54 8.84 -16.95 2.32
C ILE A 54 8.38 -15.70 3.06
N THR A 55 9.03 -14.56 2.83
CA THR A 55 8.73 -13.28 3.45
C THR A 55 7.32 -12.79 3.12
N LEU A 56 6.82 -13.07 1.91
CA LEU A 56 5.46 -12.69 1.54
C LEU A 56 4.43 -13.42 2.41
N ARG A 57 4.56 -14.75 2.57
CA ARG A 57 3.69 -15.55 3.45
C ARG A 57 3.90 -15.18 4.92
N GLU A 58 5.14 -14.90 5.30
CA GLU A 58 5.51 -14.52 6.66
C GLU A 58 4.84 -13.21 7.07
N ASN A 59 4.86 -12.19 6.20
CA ASN A 59 4.15 -10.93 6.43
C ASN A 59 2.66 -11.11 6.75
N GLU A 60 1.98 -12.02 6.04
CA GLU A 60 0.56 -12.29 6.29
C GLU A 60 0.36 -13.10 7.58
N SER A 61 1.12 -14.18 7.75
CA SER A 61 0.93 -15.09 8.88
C SER A 61 1.36 -14.50 10.22
N ALA A 62 2.27 -13.52 10.24
CA ALA A 62 2.79 -12.89 11.44
C ALA A 62 1.70 -12.30 12.33
N TYR A 63 0.70 -11.66 11.73
CA TYR A 63 -0.42 -11.08 12.46
C TYR A 63 -1.17 -12.12 13.30
N ASN A 64 -1.20 -13.39 12.90
CA ASN A 64 -1.89 -14.46 13.64
C ASN A 64 -1.17 -14.85 14.94
N ARG A 65 0.12 -14.54 15.07
CA ARG A 65 0.88 -14.78 16.30
C ARG A 65 0.59 -13.72 17.37
N TYR A 66 0.03 -12.58 17.00
CA TYR A 66 -0.30 -11.49 17.92
C TYR A 66 -1.78 -11.57 18.34
N MET A 67 -2.01 -11.88 19.62
CA MET A 67 -3.33 -12.09 20.21
C MET A 67 -3.83 -10.82 20.91
N ILE A 68 -5.02 -10.36 20.55
CA ILE A 68 -5.65 -9.18 21.14
C ILE A 68 -6.21 -9.53 22.53
N ARG A 69 -5.95 -8.66 23.52
CA ARG A 69 -6.39 -8.77 24.91
C ARG A 69 -7.45 -7.69 25.20
N PRO A 70 -8.75 -8.03 25.07
CA PRO A 70 -9.80 -7.03 25.23
C PRO A 70 -9.95 -6.56 26.68
N ARG A 71 -10.36 -5.29 26.84
CA ARG A 71 -10.75 -4.70 28.12
C ARG A 71 -12.27 -4.60 28.18
N VAL A 72 -12.87 -5.39 29.06
CA VAL A 72 -14.33 -5.48 29.21
C VAL A 72 -14.90 -4.37 30.09
N LEU A 73 -16.22 -4.14 30.01
CA LEU A 73 -16.97 -3.15 30.80
C LEU A 73 -16.43 -1.71 30.69
N ARG A 74 -16.04 -1.31 29.48
CA ARG A 74 -15.64 0.06 29.11
C ARG A 74 -16.83 0.82 28.55
N ASN A 75 -16.93 2.12 28.81
CA ASN A 75 -17.92 2.97 28.14
C ASN A 75 -17.49 3.24 26.69
N LEU A 76 -18.26 2.71 25.73
CA LEU A 76 -18.01 2.78 24.29
C LEU A 76 -19.18 3.42 23.53
N SER A 77 -19.97 4.28 24.19
CA SER A 77 -21.09 4.98 23.55
C SER A 77 -20.65 5.84 22.36
N THR A 78 -19.39 6.28 22.37
CA THR A 78 -18.76 7.05 21.30
C THR A 78 -17.37 6.47 21.02
N ILE A 79 -17.08 6.18 19.75
CA ILE A 79 -15.77 5.69 19.28
C ILE A 79 -15.23 6.68 18.25
N ASP A 80 -14.04 7.21 18.51
CA ASP A 80 -13.30 8.08 17.59
C ASP A 80 -12.11 7.34 16.98
N THR A 81 -12.23 6.97 15.71
CA THR A 81 -11.16 6.29 14.98
C THR A 81 -10.11 7.25 14.40
N SER A 82 -10.34 8.56 14.46
CA SER A 82 -9.55 9.54 13.71
C SER A 82 -8.15 9.77 14.30
N THR A 83 -7.19 10.06 13.43
CA THR A 83 -5.80 10.38 13.82
C THR A 83 -5.19 11.39 12.85
N THR A 84 -3.89 11.65 12.96
CA THR A 84 -3.11 12.47 12.02
C THR A 84 -2.10 11.59 11.27
N ILE A 85 -2.04 11.74 9.95
CA ILE A 85 -1.03 11.09 9.09
C ILE A 85 -0.35 12.20 8.28
N VAL A 86 0.98 12.30 8.38
CA VAL A 86 1.81 13.28 7.65
C VAL A 86 1.25 14.71 7.80
N GLY A 87 0.88 15.08 9.03
CA GLY A 87 0.32 16.40 9.37
C GLY A 87 -1.15 16.63 9.00
N CYS A 88 -1.84 15.67 8.38
CA CYS A 88 -3.25 15.80 7.99
C CYS A 88 -4.17 14.95 8.87
N LYS A 89 -5.30 15.52 9.31
CA LYS A 89 -6.34 14.77 10.05
C LYS A 89 -7.05 13.79 9.12
N VAL A 90 -7.05 12.51 9.46
CA VAL A 90 -7.65 11.41 8.69
C VAL A 90 -8.72 10.67 9.48
N LYS A 91 -9.58 9.94 8.76
CA LYS A 91 -10.71 9.19 9.34
C LYS A 91 -10.25 8.03 10.25
N PHE A 92 -9.14 7.39 9.92
CA PHE A 92 -8.55 6.27 10.67
C PHE A 92 -7.06 6.07 10.34
N PRO A 93 -6.26 5.36 11.18
CA PRO A 93 -4.80 5.28 11.09
C PRO A 93 -4.30 4.31 10.00
N PHE A 94 -4.80 4.49 8.79
CA PHE A 94 -4.48 3.66 7.63
C PHE A 94 -4.46 4.52 6.37
N GLY A 95 -3.77 4.06 5.32
CA GLY A 95 -3.90 4.51 3.93
C GLY A 95 -3.30 3.52 2.94
N PHE A 96 -3.33 3.85 1.65
CA PHE A 96 -2.76 2.97 0.63
C PHE A 96 -1.30 3.31 0.34
N SER A 97 -0.45 2.27 0.41
CA SER A 97 0.99 2.34 0.09
C SER A 97 1.18 2.54 -1.42
N PRO A 98 2.25 3.23 -1.85
CA PRO A 98 2.59 3.37 -3.26
C PRO A 98 2.67 2.02 -3.97
N THR A 99 1.96 1.90 -5.10
CA THR A 99 1.97 0.71 -5.97
C THR A 99 2.07 1.18 -7.41
N ALA A 100 2.98 0.58 -8.16
CA ALA A 100 3.23 0.92 -9.56
C ALA A 100 2.12 0.42 -10.48
N MET A 101 1.99 1.07 -11.64
CA MET A 101 1.27 0.59 -12.82
C MET A 101 -0.21 0.20 -12.61
N GLN A 102 -0.97 0.96 -11.82
CA GLN A 102 -2.33 0.57 -11.44
C GLN A 102 -3.28 0.41 -12.64
N THR A 103 -2.97 1.00 -13.80
CA THR A 103 -3.76 0.78 -15.03
C THR A 103 -3.70 -0.65 -15.56
N LEU A 104 -2.72 -1.45 -15.15
CA LEU A 104 -2.71 -2.91 -15.43
C LEU A 104 -3.88 -3.63 -14.75
N ALA A 105 -4.33 -3.13 -13.60
CA ALA A 105 -5.46 -3.70 -12.87
C ALA A 105 -6.81 -3.16 -13.37
N HIS A 106 -6.86 -1.87 -13.73
CA HIS A 106 -8.08 -1.22 -14.17
C HIS A 106 -7.80 0.13 -14.88
N PRO A 107 -8.52 0.53 -15.95
CA PRO A 107 -8.29 1.81 -16.63
C PRO A 107 -8.33 3.09 -15.77
N ASP A 108 -9.10 3.11 -14.67
CA ASP A 108 -9.06 4.24 -13.72
C ASP A 108 -7.66 4.41 -13.11
N GLY A 109 -6.92 3.31 -12.94
CA GLY A 109 -5.60 3.26 -12.33
C GLY A 109 -5.50 4.08 -11.04
N GLU A 110 -4.46 4.89 -10.97
CA GLU A 110 -4.15 5.71 -9.81
C GLU A 110 -5.20 6.80 -9.53
N GLU A 111 -5.95 7.27 -10.53
CA GLU A 111 -7.04 8.22 -10.32
C GLU A 111 -8.23 7.58 -9.59
N GLY A 112 -8.52 6.31 -9.86
CA GLY A 112 -9.56 5.56 -9.14
C GLY A 112 -9.21 5.40 -7.66
N THR A 113 -7.97 5.00 -7.38
CA THR A 113 -7.45 4.93 -6.00
C THR A 113 -7.45 6.30 -5.32
N SER A 114 -7.05 7.34 -6.05
CA SER A 114 -7.04 8.72 -5.57
C SER A 114 -8.42 9.20 -5.12
N LYS A 115 -9.44 9.06 -5.98
CA LYS A 115 -10.82 9.44 -5.66
C LYS A 115 -11.35 8.70 -4.43
N ALA A 116 -11.06 7.39 -4.32
CA ALA A 116 -11.45 6.59 -3.17
C ALA A 116 -10.80 7.09 -1.87
N CYS A 117 -9.48 7.32 -1.86
CA CYS A 117 -8.78 7.86 -0.71
C CYS A 117 -9.28 9.25 -0.31
N ALA A 118 -9.50 10.13 -1.28
CA ALA A 118 -10.00 11.48 -1.04
C ALA A 118 -11.41 11.47 -0.43
N ASN A 119 -12.32 10.65 -0.96
CA ASN A 119 -13.67 10.48 -0.43
C ASN A 119 -13.69 9.88 0.97
N PHE A 120 -12.79 8.95 1.26
CA PHE A 120 -12.73 8.28 2.56
C PHE A 120 -11.97 9.07 3.63
N ASN A 121 -11.28 10.14 3.23
CA ASN A 121 -10.35 10.90 4.05
C ASN A 121 -9.21 10.06 4.66
N THR A 122 -8.34 9.55 3.79
CA THR A 122 -7.18 8.72 4.13
C THR A 122 -5.98 9.02 3.22
N LEU A 123 -4.81 8.48 3.56
CA LEU A 123 -3.58 8.68 2.79
C LEU A 123 -3.64 7.96 1.43
N MET A 124 -3.11 8.62 0.41
CA MET A 124 -2.81 8.02 -0.90
C MET A 124 -1.31 8.15 -1.18
N GLY A 125 -0.63 7.01 -1.33
CA GLY A 125 0.74 6.94 -1.85
C GLY A 125 0.74 6.74 -3.35
N LEU A 126 1.43 7.63 -4.07
CA LEU A 126 1.62 7.54 -5.51
C LEU A 126 3.04 7.06 -5.83
N SER A 127 3.19 6.06 -6.68
CA SER A 127 4.51 5.58 -7.13
C SER A 127 5.12 6.48 -8.21
N ASN A 128 6.45 6.59 -8.26
CA ASN A 128 7.12 7.18 -9.42
C ASN A 128 6.91 6.37 -10.72
N TYR A 129 6.64 5.06 -10.60
CA TYR A 129 6.22 4.17 -11.69
C TYR A 129 4.69 4.11 -11.85
N ALA A 130 3.98 5.14 -11.43
CA ALA A 130 2.54 5.26 -11.69
C ALA A 130 2.27 5.50 -13.18
N THR A 131 1.13 5.00 -13.64
CA THR A 131 0.66 5.10 -15.03
C THR A 131 -0.22 6.32 -15.31
N LYS A 132 -0.34 7.22 -14.32
CA LYS A 132 -1.06 8.50 -14.40
C LYS A 132 -0.17 9.62 -13.90
N ASN A 133 -0.37 10.83 -14.42
CA ASN A 133 0.37 12.01 -13.97
C ASN A 133 0.05 12.35 -12.51
N LEU A 134 1.07 12.72 -11.75
CA LEU A 134 0.91 13.10 -10.35
C LEU A 134 -0.07 14.27 -10.15
N GLU A 135 -0.14 15.21 -11.11
CA GLU A 135 -1.05 16.36 -11.06
C GLU A 135 -2.51 15.93 -11.25
N GLN A 136 -2.77 14.98 -12.16
CA GLN A 136 -4.11 14.41 -12.36
C GLN A 136 -4.57 13.61 -11.14
N VAL A 137 -3.63 12.88 -10.54
CA VAL A 137 -3.88 12.10 -9.33
C VAL A 137 -4.21 13.02 -8.15
N ILE A 138 -3.38 14.01 -7.85
CA ILE A 138 -3.56 14.86 -6.67
C ILE A 138 -4.72 15.86 -6.82
N ALA A 139 -5.17 16.15 -8.04
CA ALA A 139 -6.34 17.00 -8.28
C ALA A 139 -7.64 16.51 -7.59
N HIS A 140 -7.72 15.21 -7.25
CA HIS A 140 -8.86 14.66 -6.50
C HIS A 140 -8.75 14.87 -4.98
N SER A 141 -7.59 15.29 -4.46
CA SER A 141 -7.36 15.51 -3.04
C SER A 141 -8.30 16.57 -2.46
N LYS A 142 -8.84 16.29 -1.28
CA LYS A 142 -9.67 17.20 -0.49
C LYS A 142 -8.90 17.75 0.72
N GLY A 143 -7.58 17.84 0.61
CA GLY A 143 -6.66 18.15 1.72
C GLY A 143 -6.15 16.92 2.46
N ASN A 144 -6.35 15.73 1.90
CA ASN A 144 -5.88 14.46 2.47
C ASN A 144 -4.34 14.35 2.34
N PRO A 145 -3.70 13.48 3.13
CA PRO A 145 -2.25 13.28 3.01
C PRO A 145 -1.92 12.51 1.73
N TYR A 146 -1.52 13.23 0.68
CA TYR A 146 -0.97 12.66 -0.54
C TYR A 146 0.54 12.61 -0.42
N VAL A 147 1.13 11.47 -0.71
CA VAL A 147 2.59 11.26 -0.61
C VAL A 147 3.12 10.72 -1.93
N MET A 148 4.26 11.26 -2.36
CA MET A 148 4.94 10.81 -3.57
C MET A 148 6.03 9.82 -3.17
N GLN A 149 6.07 8.66 -3.79
CA GLN A 149 7.16 7.71 -3.59
C GLN A 149 8.26 7.95 -4.62
N MET A 150 9.50 7.84 -4.16
CA MET A 150 10.68 7.99 -5.01
C MET A 150 11.60 6.79 -4.85
N SER A 151 11.88 6.12 -5.96
CA SER A 151 12.95 5.13 -6.05
C SER A 151 14.27 5.87 -6.30
N LEU A 152 15.36 5.38 -5.72
CA LEU A 152 16.69 5.96 -5.95
C LEU A 152 17.23 5.47 -7.29
N LEU A 153 17.34 6.37 -8.26
CA LEU A 153 17.79 6.08 -9.63
C LEU A 153 19.13 6.76 -9.91
N LYS A 154 19.91 6.17 -10.82
CA LYS A 154 21.12 6.80 -11.36
C LYS A 154 20.77 8.10 -12.10
N ASN A 155 19.61 8.14 -12.76
CA ASN A 155 19.09 9.33 -13.41
C ASN A 155 18.59 10.36 -12.36
N LYS A 156 19.53 11.17 -11.85
CA LYS A 156 19.24 12.24 -10.87
C LYS A 156 18.28 13.30 -11.41
N ALA A 157 18.39 13.64 -12.69
CA ALA A 157 17.55 14.66 -13.31
C ALA A 157 16.06 14.28 -13.27
N ALA A 158 15.73 13.03 -13.60
CA ALA A 158 14.36 12.51 -13.51
C ALA A 158 13.82 12.55 -12.07
N MET A 159 14.63 12.14 -11.09
CA MET A 159 14.23 12.23 -9.68
C MET A 159 13.95 13.67 -9.24
N ILE A 160 14.85 14.61 -9.57
CA ILE A 160 14.72 16.03 -9.22
C ILE A 160 13.44 16.61 -9.86
N GLN A 161 13.15 16.26 -11.11
CA GLN A 161 11.93 16.71 -11.78
C GLN A 161 10.67 16.25 -11.03
N VAL A 162 10.59 14.96 -10.68
CA VAL A 162 9.43 14.43 -9.92
C VAL A 162 9.31 15.09 -8.56
N ILE A 163 10.42 15.26 -7.83
CA ILE A 163 10.41 15.90 -6.50
C ILE A 163 9.85 17.31 -6.59
N LYS A 164 10.33 18.13 -7.54
CA LYS A 164 9.86 19.50 -7.74
C LYS A 164 8.38 19.56 -8.15
N ARG A 165 7.95 18.68 -9.05
CA ARG A 165 6.54 18.59 -9.49
C ARG A 165 5.63 18.19 -8.33
N ALA A 166 6.03 17.21 -7.53
CA ALA A 166 5.26 16.77 -6.37
C ALA A 166 5.12 17.88 -5.31
N ASP A 167 6.20 18.59 -4.99
CA ASP A 167 6.15 19.72 -4.05
C ASP A 167 5.22 20.82 -4.58
N ALA A 168 5.41 21.22 -5.84
CA ALA A 168 4.59 22.26 -6.48
C ALA A 168 3.10 21.89 -6.56
N ALA A 169 2.78 20.60 -6.73
CA ALA A 169 1.40 20.11 -6.76
C ALA A 169 0.78 19.96 -5.36
N GLY A 170 1.57 20.09 -4.29
CA GLY A 170 1.09 20.10 -2.91
C GLY A 170 1.07 18.74 -2.21
N PHE A 171 1.87 17.77 -2.70
CA PHE A 171 2.14 16.54 -1.95
C PHE A 171 2.75 16.88 -0.58
N LYS A 172 2.46 16.06 0.44
CA LYS A 172 2.83 16.33 1.85
C LYS A 172 4.16 15.71 2.25
N ALA A 173 4.50 14.59 1.64
CA ALA A 173 5.75 13.89 1.90
C ALA A 173 6.29 13.19 0.66
N LEU A 174 7.60 12.97 0.68
CA LEU A 174 8.33 12.05 -0.16
C LEU A 174 8.59 10.76 0.63
N PHE A 175 8.09 9.63 0.14
CA PHE A 175 8.42 8.30 0.64
C PHE A 175 9.61 7.76 -0.17
N VAL A 176 10.81 7.93 0.37
CA VAL A 176 12.06 7.54 -0.29
C VAL A 176 12.28 6.05 -0.08
N THR A 177 12.34 5.28 -1.15
CA THR A 177 12.52 3.84 -1.09
C THR A 177 14.00 3.49 -0.96
N LEU A 178 14.38 2.91 0.18
CA LEU A 178 15.74 2.57 0.56
C LEU A 178 16.05 1.07 0.40
N ASP A 179 15.03 0.21 0.28
CA ASP A 179 15.15 -1.26 0.21
C ASP A 179 15.32 -1.82 -1.22
N VAL A 180 15.60 -0.95 -2.20
CA VAL A 180 15.76 -1.34 -3.63
C VAL A 180 17.05 -0.77 -4.24
N PRO A 181 18.25 -1.08 -3.70
CA PRO A 181 19.51 -0.81 -4.42
C PRO A 181 19.67 -1.74 -5.63
N TYR A 182 19.01 -2.91 -5.58
CA TYR A 182 18.83 -3.84 -6.69
C TYR A 182 17.37 -4.32 -6.68
N LEU A 183 16.84 -4.66 -7.86
CA LEU A 183 15.50 -5.20 -7.97
C LEU A 183 15.44 -6.62 -7.41
N GLY A 184 14.43 -6.90 -6.59
CA GLY A 184 14.19 -8.24 -6.06
C GLY A 184 13.87 -9.24 -7.17
N ARG A 185 14.42 -10.44 -7.07
CA ARG A 185 14.22 -11.48 -8.07
C ARG A 185 12.85 -12.15 -7.87
N ARG A 186 11.89 -11.82 -8.72
CA ARG A 186 10.49 -12.30 -8.69
C ARG A 186 10.33 -13.42 -9.72
N LEU A 187 10.35 -14.68 -9.28
CA LEU A 187 10.50 -15.84 -10.18
C LEU A 187 9.37 -15.98 -11.20
N ASN A 188 8.16 -15.54 -10.85
CA ASN A 188 7.02 -15.49 -11.77
C ASN A 188 7.26 -14.54 -12.94
N GLU A 189 7.93 -13.42 -12.74
CA GLU A 189 8.21 -12.48 -13.83
C GLU A 189 9.13 -13.12 -14.88
N TYR A 190 10.12 -13.89 -14.44
CA TYR A 190 10.97 -14.68 -15.34
C TYR A 190 10.22 -15.85 -16.00
N ARG A 191 9.43 -16.61 -15.22
CA ARG A 191 8.70 -17.78 -15.72
C ARG A 191 7.64 -17.40 -16.75
N ASN A 192 7.02 -16.24 -16.58
CA ASN A 192 5.91 -15.78 -17.41
C ASN A 192 6.34 -14.73 -18.45
N ASN A 193 7.62 -14.37 -18.50
CA ASN A 193 8.15 -13.31 -19.34
C ASN A 193 7.33 -12.01 -19.19
N PHE A 194 7.24 -11.53 -17.95
CA PHE A 194 6.43 -10.37 -17.62
C PHE A 194 6.90 -9.16 -18.43
N GLY A 195 5.96 -8.56 -19.16
CA GLY A 195 6.14 -7.29 -19.83
C GLY A 195 4.94 -6.37 -19.57
N VAL A 196 5.06 -5.12 -20.01
CA VAL A 196 3.99 -4.14 -19.95
C VAL A 196 3.33 -3.96 -21.33
N PRO A 197 2.06 -3.53 -21.41
CA PRO A 197 1.37 -3.30 -22.67
C PRO A 197 2.06 -2.21 -23.51
N LYS A 198 2.04 -2.38 -24.84
CA LYS A 198 2.50 -1.35 -25.78
C LYS A 198 1.77 -0.02 -25.55
N GLY A 199 2.51 1.09 -25.59
CA GLY A 199 1.99 2.43 -25.33
C GLY A 199 1.81 2.75 -23.85
N MET A 200 2.25 1.88 -22.93
CA MET A 200 2.32 2.24 -21.52
C MET A 200 3.41 3.29 -21.31
N GLU A 201 3.12 4.28 -20.48
CA GLU A 201 4.07 5.32 -20.10
C GLU A 201 4.26 5.36 -18.58
N TYR A 202 5.41 5.84 -18.13
CA TYR A 202 5.63 6.30 -16.76
C TYR A 202 5.71 7.84 -16.74
N PRO A 203 4.57 8.54 -16.85
CA PRO A 203 4.53 9.98 -17.15
C PRO A 203 5.20 10.87 -16.07
N ASN A 204 5.46 10.31 -14.89
CA ASN A 204 6.16 11.03 -13.83
C ASN A 204 7.67 11.02 -14.06
N LEU A 205 8.25 9.91 -14.54
CA LEU A 205 9.69 9.77 -14.78
C LEU A 205 10.08 10.11 -16.23
N PHE A 206 9.32 9.61 -17.20
CA PHE A 206 9.63 9.67 -18.63
C PHE A 206 8.37 10.08 -19.41
N PRO A 207 7.96 11.36 -19.36
CA PRO A 207 6.75 11.82 -20.04
C PRO A 207 6.84 11.63 -21.55
N GLY A 208 5.81 11.00 -22.14
CA GLY A 208 5.74 10.74 -23.59
C GLY A 208 6.62 9.60 -24.09
N VAL A 209 7.22 8.82 -23.18
CA VAL A 209 8.03 7.65 -23.53
C VAL A 209 7.21 6.38 -23.32
N ASP A 210 6.98 5.64 -24.41
CA ASP A 210 6.47 4.28 -24.34
C ASP A 210 7.55 3.37 -23.74
N VAL A 211 7.31 2.89 -22.51
CA VAL A 211 8.28 2.16 -21.71
C VAL A 211 8.57 0.76 -22.25
N THR A 212 7.76 0.26 -23.21
CA THR A 212 8.07 -0.99 -23.92
C THR A 212 9.24 -0.86 -24.88
N ASN A 213 9.65 0.36 -25.22
CA ASN A 213 10.85 0.61 -26.03
C ASN A 213 12.13 0.74 -25.20
N LEU A 214 12.03 0.70 -23.87
CA LEU A 214 13.20 0.70 -22.99
C LEU A 214 13.71 -0.73 -22.87
N GLU A 215 15.01 -0.93 -23.10
CA GLU A 215 15.61 -2.24 -22.96
C GLU A 215 15.73 -2.64 -21.48
N ASP A 216 15.64 -3.95 -21.20
CA ASP A 216 15.96 -4.46 -19.87
C ASP A 216 17.40 -4.08 -19.49
N GLY A 217 17.54 -3.27 -18.44
CA GLY A 217 18.84 -2.76 -18.02
C GLY A 217 19.20 -1.37 -18.59
N ASP A 218 18.25 -0.67 -19.20
CA ASP A 218 18.41 0.75 -19.56
C ASP A 218 18.89 1.57 -18.34
N GLU A 219 20.03 2.23 -18.49
CA GLU A 219 20.66 3.00 -17.41
C GLU A 219 19.78 4.12 -16.86
N SER A 220 18.83 4.63 -17.66
CA SER A 220 17.90 5.68 -17.26
C SER A 220 16.93 5.22 -16.15
N MET A 221 16.64 3.92 -16.07
CA MET A 221 15.81 3.28 -15.04
C MET A 221 16.63 2.53 -14.00
N ALA A 222 17.95 2.46 -14.15
CA ALA A 222 18.80 1.75 -13.22
C ALA A 222 18.74 2.36 -11.81
N TYR A 223 18.59 1.49 -10.82
CA TYR A 223 18.67 1.86 -9.41
C TYR A 223 20.06 2.39 -9.06
N ASP A 224 20.10 3.42 -8.23
CA ASP A 224 21.34 3.89 -7.66
C ASP A 224 21.69 3.08 -6.41
N ASN A 225 22.76 2.31 -6.52
CA ASN A 225 23.30 1.47 -5.47
C ASN A 225 24.53 2.09 -4.76
N SER A 226 24.81 3.37 -5.01
CA SER A 226 25.99 4.08 -4.49
C SER A 226 25.67 5.11 -3.39
N LEU A 227 24.38 5.39 -3.13
CA LEU A 227 23.97 6.41 -2.16
C LEU A 227 24.12 5.93 -0.72
N GLU A 228 24.65 6.80 0.14
CA GLU A 228 24.81 6.55 1.56
C GLU A 228 23.93 7.47 2.42
N TRP A 229 23.76 7.09 3.68
CA TRP A 229 22.96 7.81 4.67
C TRP A 229 23.27 9.31 4.81
N PRO A 230 24.54 9.78 4.80
CA PRO A 230 24.84 11.20 4.92
C PRO A 230 24.34 12.06 3.75
N ASP A 231 24.13 11.47 2.58
CA ASP A 231 23.93 12.22 1.34
C ASP A 231 22.45 12.43 1.01
N ILE A 232 21.60 11.46 1.39
CA ILE A 232 20.24 11.38 0.85
C ILE A 232 19.32 12.53 1.29
N VAL A 233 19.28 12.85 2.59
CA VAL A 233 18.45 13.95 3.09
C VAL A 233 18.99 15.30 2.59
N PRO A 234 20.29 15.64 2.71
CA PRO A 234 20.81 16.88 2.15
C PRO A 234 20.58 17.03 0.64
N PHE A 235 20.66 15.96 -0.13
CA PHE A 235 20.37 15.98 -1.56
C PHE A 235 18.90 16.35 -1.83
N ILE A 236 17.94 15.64 -1.21
CA ILE A 236 16.51 15.87 -1.47
C ILE A 236 16.08 17.26 -1.00
N ARG A 237 16.60 17.73 0.14
CA ARG A 237 16.25 19.04 0.72
C ARG A 237 16.60 20.24 -0.16
N GLN A 238 17.52 20.08 -1.12
CA GLN A 238 17.83 21.12 -2.11
C GLN A 238 16.64 21.44 -3.02
N TYR A 239 15.66 20.53 -3.12
CA TYR A 239 14.59 20.61 -4.12
C TYR A 239 13.17 20.58 -3.54
N THR A 240 13.01 20.37 -2.23
CA THR A 240 11.68 20.33 -1.61
C THR A 240 11.65 20.62 -0.12
N ASN A 241 10.50 21.14 0.34
CA ASN A 241 10.15 21.27 1.77
C ASN A 241 9.19 20.19 2.27
N MET A 242 8.75 19.26 1.42
CA MET A 242 7.93 18.11 1.82
C MET A 242 8.60 17.30 2.93
N GLN A 243 7.83 16.59 3.76
CA GLN A 243 8.45 15.66 4.71
C GLN A 243 9.20 14.54 3.96
N ILE A 244 10.32 14.07 4.49
CA ILE A 244 11.11 12.97 3.91
C ILE A 244 11.00 11.75 4.82
N TRP A 245 10.37 10.70 4.29
CA TRP A 245 10.17 9.44 5.00
C TRP A 245 11.03 8.34 4.39
N GLY A 246 11.81 7.63 5.21
CA GLY A 246 12.61 6.48 4.77
C GLY A 246 11.75 5.22 4.71
N LYS A 247 11.47 4.71 3.51
CA LYS A 247 10.70 3.48 3.30
C LYS A 247 11.62 2.30 3.03
N GLY A 248 11.40 1.20 3.77
CA GLY A 248 12.25 0.02 3.69
C GLY A 248 13.19 -0.14 4.89
N ILE A 249 12.89 0.52 6.01
CA ILE A 249 13.70 0.43 7.23
C ILE A 249 13.39 -0.89 7.93
N TYR A 250 14.43 -1.62 8.30
CA TYR A 250 14.29 -3.02 8.71
C TYR A 250 14.92 -3.38 10.05
N THR A 251 15.80 -2.52 10.57
CA THR A 251 16.52 -2.76 11.83
C THR A 251 16.46 -1.54 12.72
N ALA A 252 16.65 -1.72 14.04
CA ALA A 252 16.81 -0.60 14.95
C ALA A 252 18.01 0.26 14.57
N ALA A 253 19.12 -0.35 14.11
CA ALA A 253 20.31 0.39 13.68
C ALA A 253 20.00 1.36 12.53
N ASP A 254 19.26 0.93 11.52
CA ASP A 254 18.85 1.79 10.42
C ASP A 254 17.83 2.86 10.85
N ALA A 255 16.98 2.56 11.83
CA ALA A 255 16.10 3.57 12.42
C ALA A 255 16.90 4.65 13.18
N GLU A 256 17.97 4.28 13.89
CA GLU A 256 18.89 5.25 14.51
C GLU A 256 19.60 6.12 13.48
N LEU A 257 19.99 5.55 12.33
CA LEU A 257 20.57 6.31 11.23
C LEU A 257 19.53 7.28 10.62
N ALA A 258 18.29 6.83 10.42
CA ALA A 258 17.22 7.72 9.93
C ALA A 258 16.99 8.91 10.87
N ILE A 259 17.00 8.69 12.19
CA ILE A 259 16.93 9.76 13.20
C ILE A 259 18.16 10.67 13.09
N LYS A 260 19.37 10.10 13.07
CA LYS A 260 20.63 10.83 13.02
C LYS A 260 20.73 11.75 11.80
N TYR A 261 20.26 11.29 10.64
CA TYR A 261 20.36 12.03 9.37
C TYR A 261 19.11 12.85 9.03
N GLY A 262 18.16 12.98 9.97
CA GLY A 262 17.08 13.96 9.88
C GLY A 262 15.94 13.59 8.93
N PHE A 263 15.60 12.31 8.83
CA PHE A 263 14.32 11.89 8.26
C PHE A 263 13.16 12.36 9.16
N ASP A 264 12.03 12.74 8.57
CA ASP A 264 10.83 13.16 9.31
C ASP A 264 9.97 11.98 9.77
N GLY A 265 10.23 10.79 9.22
CA GLY A 265 9.49 9.57 9.51
C GLY A 265 10.16 8.35 8.90
N ILE A 266 9.78 7.17 9.37
CA ILE A 266 10.23 5.89 8.81
C ILE A 266 9.06 4.99 8.47
N ILE A 267 9.24 4.13 7.47
CA ILE A 267 8.28 3.10 7.10
C ILE A 267 8.98 1.75 7.18
N ILE A 268 8.53 0.95 8.15
CA ILE A 268 8.95 -0.44 8.28
C ILE A 268 8.28 -1.25 7.18
N SER A 269 9.09 -1.73 6.24
CA SER A 269 8.62 -2.34 4.99
C SER A 269 9.68 -3.30 4.47
N ASN A 270 9.27 -4.46 3.96
CA ASN A 270 10.09 -5.32 3.08
C ASN A 270 9.53 -5.31 1.66
N HIS A 271 9.01 -4.15 1.23
CA HIS A 271 8.40 -3.96 -0.07
C HIS A 271 7.22 -4.93 -0.35
N GLY A 272 6.51 -5.36 0.69
CA GLY A 272 5.44 -6.36 0.58
C GLY A 272 5.94 -7.75 0.20
N GLY A 273 7.16 -8.12 0.62
CA GLY A 273 7.81 -9.40 0.35
C GLY A 273 8.35 -9.53 -1.08
N ARG A 274 8.69 -8.42 -1.74
CA ARG A 274 9.06 -8.38 -3.17
C ARG A 274 10.54 -8.13 -3.44
N GLN A 275 11.33 -7.86 -2.39
CA GLN A 275 12.74 -7.51 -2.48
C GLN A 275 13.64 -8.65 -2.01
N LEU A 276 14.19 -8.58 -0.80
CA LEU A 276 14.94 -9.67 -0.20
C LEU A 276 13.96 -10.68 0.41
N ASP A 277 14.06 -11.96 0.01
CA ASP A 277 13.29 -13.05 0.63
C ASP A 277 14.05 -13.63 1.83
N SER A 278 13.36 -14.38 2.69
CA SER A 278 13.87 -14.90 3.97
C SER A 278 14.20 -13.83 5.02
N VAL A 279 13.68 -12.62 4.86
CA VAL A 279 13.64 -11.60 5.93
C VAL A 279 12.39 -11.79 6.79
N PRO A 280 12.41 -11.33 8.06
CA PRO A 280 11.25 -11.31 8.96
C PRO A 280 9.92 -10.74 8.39
N ALA A 281 8.85 -10.76 9.18
CA ALA A 281 7.70 -9.93 8.89
C ALA A 281 7.95 -8.49 9.36
N SER A 282 7.46 -7.50 8.61
CA SER A 282 7.54 -6.09 9.03
C SER A 282 6.87 -5.82 10.39
N LEU A 283 5.80 -6.57 10.71
CA LEU A 283 5.16 -6.52 12.02
C LEU A 283 6.08 -6.95 13.17
N ASP A 284 6.93 -7.95 12.95
CA ASP A 284 7.86 -8.43 13.98
C ASP A 284 8.99 -7.43 14.21
N VAL A 285 9.49 -6.83 13.12
CA VAL A 285 10.51 -5.78 13.14
C VAL A 285 10.06 -4.57 13.97
N LEU A 286 8.76 -4.26 13.96
CA LEU A 286 8.19 -3.16 14.74
C LEU A 286 8.54 -3.24 16.24
N ARG A 287 8.67 -4.45 16.80
CA ARG A 287 9.03 -4.64 18.21
C ARG A 287 10.45 -4.18 18.54
N GLU A 288 11.36 -4.27 17.57
CA GLU A 288 12.74 -3.85 17.70
C GLU A 288 12.86 -2.33 17.50
N ILE A 289 12.16 -1.79 16.50
CA ILE A 289 12.29 -0.38 16.09
C ILE A 289 11.48 0.57 16.97
N ALA A 290 10.26 0.20 17.38
CA ALA A 290 9.38 1.10 18.13
C ALA A 290 10.01 1.67 19.41
N PRO A 291 10.75 0.89 20.25
CA PRO A 291 11.44 1.44 21.42
C PRO A 291 12.47 2.52 21.09
N VAL A 292 13.20 2.38 19.97
CA VAL A 292 14.25 3.31 19.55
C VAL A 292 13.65 4.59 18.96
N ALA A 293 12.58 4.45 18.19
CA ALA A 293 11.89 5.54 17.50
C ALA A 293 10.97 6.37 18.40
N LYS A 294 10.46 5.78 19.49
CA LYS A 294 9.47 6.41 20.39
C LYS A 294 9.89 7.82 20.81
N GLY A 295 9.04 8.80 20.47
CA GLY A 295 9.24 10.21 20.82
C GLY A 295 10.33 10.92 20.02
N LYS A 296 10.95 10.26 19.03
CA LYS A 296 12.01 10.80 18.19
C LYS A 296 11.62 10.89 16.72
N ILE A 297 10.95 9.87 16.19
CA ILE A 297 10.54 9.79 14.78
C ILE A 297 9.25 8.97 14.65
N PRO A 298 8.25 9.41 13.87
CA PRO A 298 7.03 8.64 13.65
C PRO A 298 7.28 7.43 12.74
N ILE A 299 6.47 6.38 12.95
CA ILE A 299 6.60 5.07 12.31
C ILE A 299 5.32 4.75 11.54
N ALA A 300 5.48 4.52 10.24
CA ALA A 300 4.50 3.78 9.46
C ALA A 300 4.94 2.32 9.31
N VAL A 301 4.00 1.41 9.08
CA VAL A 301 4.30 0.01 8.74
C VAL A 301 3.42 -0.47 7.60
N ASP A 302 4.02 -1.23 6.68
CA ASP A 302 3.31 -1.91 5.61
C ASP A 302 3.77 -3.38 5.49
N GLY A 303 3.04 -4.18 4.70
CA GLY A 303 3.30 -5.61 4.53
C GLY A 303 2.28 -6.48 5.27
N GLY A 304 1.62 -7.39 4.56
CA GLY A 304 0.73 -8.38 5.18
C GLY A 304 -0.63 -7.92 5.70
N ILE A 305 -0.88 -6.61 5.87
CA ILE A 305 -2.16 -6.09 6.40
C ILE A 305 -3.35 -6.44 5.49
N ARG A 306 -4.33 -7.17 6.04
CA ARG A 306 -5.57 -7.57 5.35
C ARG A 306 -6.82 -7.39 6.20
N ARG A 307 -6.68 -7.12 7.49
CA ARG A 307 -7.77 -6.97 8.45
C ARG A 307 -7.69 -5.69 9.25
N GLY A 308 -8.82 -5.23 9.76
CA GLY A 308 -8.86 -4.16 10.75
C GLY A 308 -8.14 -4.52 12.05
N THR A 309 -8.13 -5.81 12.42
CA THR A 309 -7.36 -6.33 13.55
C THR A 309 -5.85 -6.26 13.33
N ASP A 310 -5.38 -6.32 12.08
CA ASP A 310 -3.96 -6.19 11.74
C ASP A 310 -3.48 -4.76 12.00
N ILE A 311 -4.29 -3.77 11.58
CA ILE A 311 -4.07 -2.35 11.88
C ILE A 311 -4.01 -2.15 13.40
N PHE A 312 -4.98 -2.68 14.14
CA PHE A 312 -5.01 -2.58 15.61
C PHE A 312 -3.72 -3.14 16.25
N LYS A 313 -3.28 -4.33 15.82
CA LYS A 313 -2.06 -4.98 16.35
C LYS A 313 -0.82 -4.14 16.08
N ALA A 314 -0.66 -3.63 14.86
CA ALA A 314 0.46 -2.77 14.49
C ALA A 314 0.50 -1.49 15.35
N LEU A 315 -0.64 -0.83 15.57
CA LEU A 315 -0.68 0.36 16.44
C LEU A 315 -0.30 0.03 17.89
N ALA A 316 -0.83 -1.08 18.43
CA ALA A 316 -0.48 -1.52 19.78
C ALA A 316 1.01 -1.84 19.94
N LEU A 317 1.68 -2.27 18.86
CA LEU A 317 3.11 -2.55 18.84
C LEU A 317 3.98 -1.29 18.63
N GLY A 318 3.38 -0.13 18.35
CA GLY A 318 4.07 1.16 18.31
C GLY A 318 4.15 1.83 16.94
N ALA A 319 3.40 1.36 15.94
CA ALA A 319 3.21 2.13 14.71
C ALA A 319 2.28 3.33 14.94
N ASP A 320 2.51 4.45 14.27
CA ASP A 320 1.61 5.61 14.26
C ASP A 320 0.48 5.44 13.24
N PHE A 321 0.78 4.81 12.10
CA PHE A 321 -0.21 4.42 11.11
C PHE A 321 0.24 3.24 10.24
N CYS A 322 -0.72 2.66 9.54
CA CYS A 322 -0.54 1.48 8.70
C CYS A 322 -0.72 1.81 7.22
N LEU A 323 -0.09 1.02 6.35
CA LEU A 323 -0.27 1.11 4.91
C LEU A 323 -0.48 -0.28 4.29
N ALA A 324 -1.21 -0.35 3.18
CA ALA A 324 -1.26 -1.55 2.35
C ALA A 324 -1.28 -1.22 0.86
N GLY A 325 -0.67 -2.06 0.02
CA GLY A 325 -0.68 -1.88 -1.44
C GLY A 325 -1.75 -2.73 -2.12
N ARG A 326 -1.56 -4.06 -2.10
CA ARG A 326 -2.40 -5.04 -2.84
C ARG A 326 -3.91 -4.90 -2.66
N PRO A 327 -4.46 -4.57 -1.46
CA PRO A 327 -5.90 -4.36 -1.31
C PRO A 327 -6.50 -3.29 -2.23
N ALA A 328 -5.76 -2.21 -2.55
CA ALA A 328 -6.21 -1.21 -3.51
C ALA A 328 -6.26 -1.78 -4.93
N ILE A 329 -5.25 -2.57 -5.30
CA ILE A 329 -5.17 -3.21 -6.62
C ILE A 329 -6.32 -4.21 -6.84
N TRP A 330 -6.59 -5.05 -5.86
CA TRP A 330 -7.73 -5.97 -5.92
C TRP A 330 -9.06 -5.22 -5.93
N GLY A 331 -9.13 -4.09 -5.21
CA GLY A 331 -10.26 -3.16 -5.25
C GLY A 331 -10.49 -2.57 -6.64
N LEU A 332 -9.44 -2.10 -7.31
CA LEU A 332 -9.53 -1.60 -8.68
C LEU A 332 -10.05 -2.66 -9.65
N ALA A 333 -9.55 -3.89 -9.52
CA ALA A 333 -9.85 -4.98 -10.45
C ALA A 333 -11.22 -5.64 -10.24
N VAL A 334 -11.84 -5.51 -9.05
CA VAL A 334 -13.08 -6.25 -8.75
C VAL A 334 -14.28 -5.72 -9.55
N CYS A 335 -15.18 -6.64 -9.90
CA CYS A 335 -16.49 -6.38 -10.49
C CYS A 335 -17.56 -6.57 -9.41
N LEU A 336 -18.28 -5.52 -9.01
CA LEU A 336 -19.37 -5.60 -8.03
C LEU A 336 -20.72 -5.71 -8.76
N LEU A 337 -21.53 -6.71 -8.37
CA LEU A 337 -22.82 -6.98 -9.00
C LEU A 337 -23.85 -5.83 -8.84
N SER A 338 -23.64 -4.91 -7.90
CA SER A 338 -24.57 -3.80 -7.65
C SER A 338 -24.65 -2.80 -8.80
N SER A 339 -23.59 -2.70 -9.61
CA SER A 339 -23.59 -1.87 -10.82
C SER A 339 -24.40 -2.50 -11.96
N PHE A 340 -24.65 -3.82 -11.95
CA PHE A 340 -25.28 -4.59 -13.05
C PHE A 340 -26.74 -4.18 -13.30
N PHE A 341 -27.49 -3.89 -12.24
CA PHE A 341 -28.92 -3.65 -12.34
C PHE A 341 -29.29 -2.17 -12.56
N SER A 342 -28.47 -1.20 -12.13
CA SER A 342 -28.83 0.22 -12.28
C SER A 342 -28.66 0.75 -13.70
N GLN A 343 -27.72 0.21 -14.48
CA GLN A 343 -27.47 0.63 -15.87
C GLN A 343 -28.32 -0.11 -16.90
N PHE A 344 -28.75 -1.35 -16.62
CA PHE A 344 -29.62 -2.13 -17.51
C PHE A 344 -30.98 -1.46 -17.74
N HIS A 345 -31.44 -0.64 -16.79
CA HIS A 345 -32.69 0.12 -16.90
C HIS A 345 -32.57 1.43 -17.71
N GLN A 346 -31.36 1.91 -18.04
CA GLN A 346 -31.17 3.23 -18.66
C GLN A 346 -30.85 3.22 -20.16
N SER A 347 -30.54 2.07 -20.80
CA SER A 347 -30.19 2.07 -22.23
C SER A 347 -30.73 0.86 -23.00
N HIS A 348 -31.63 1.09 -23.96
CA HIS A 348 -32.12 0.09 -24.94
C HIS A 348 -31.29 0.04 -26.25
N LYS A 349 -30.01 0.40 -26.22
CA LYS A 349 -29.13 0.30 -27.41
C LYS A 349 -27.90 -0.52 -27.07
N VAL A 350 -27.90 -1.76 -27.57
CA VAL A 350 -26.85 -2.76 -27.36
C VAL A 350 -25.74 -2.55 -28.39
N ALA A 351 -24.59 -2.07 -27.94
CA ALA A 351 -23.31 -2.31 -28.59
C ALA A 351 -22.61 -3.43 -27.79
N SER A 352 -22.38 -4.56 -28.45
CA SER A 352 -21.60 -5.76 -28.07
C SER A 352 -21.61 -6.22 -26.59
N LEU A 353 -21.98 -7.48 -26.34
CA LEU A 353 -22.02 -8.12 -25.01
C LEU A 353 -20.65 -8.19 -24.29
N THR A 354 -19.54 -7.87 -24.96
CA THR A 354 -18.17 -7.98 -24.43
C THR A 354 -17.64 -6.70 -23.77
N ASP A 355 -18.23 -5.54 -24.05
CA ASP A 355 -17.76 -4.25 -23.53
C ASP A 355 -18.42 -3.86 -22.17
N TRP A 356 -19.33 -4.69 -21.67
CA TRP A 356 -20.14 -4.43 -20.46
C TRP A 356 -19.63 -5.15 -19.20
N PHE A 357 -18.44 -5.74 -19.23
CA PHE A 357 -17.84 -6.31 -18.02
C PHE A 357 -17.44 -5.19 -17.07
N GLN A 358 -18.35 -4.93 -16.12
CA GLN A 358 -18.28 -3.94 -15.06
C GLN A 358 -17.01 -4.08 -14.25
N TYR A 359 -16.13 -3.12 -14.42
CA TYR A 359 -15.09 -2.87 -13.44
C TYR A 359 -15.56 -1.72 -12.56
N ASP A 360 -15.53 -1.93 -11.26
CA ASP A 360 -16.00 -0.90 -10.34
C ASP A 360 -14.89 0.05 -9.90
N GLY A 361 -13.64 -0.18 -10.35
CA GLY A 361 -12.52 0.76 -10.27
C GLY A 361 -12.45 1.44 -8.90
N GLN A 362 -12.68 2.75 -8.88
CA GLN A 362 -12.81 3.53 -7.64
C GLN A 362 -13.72 2.87 -6.56
N LYS A 363 -14.93 2.42 -6.89
CA LYS A 363 -15.88 1.87 -5.92
C LYS A 363 -15.37 0.59 -5.26
N GLY A 364 -14.61 -0.25 -5.99
CA GLY A 364 -14.00 -1.44 -5.39
C GLY A 364 -12.88 -1.07 -4.43
N VAL A 365 -12.14 0.01 -4.69
CA VAL A 365 -11.19 0.59 -3.73
C VAL A 365 -11.90 1.18 -2.51
N GLU A 366 -13.02 1.89 -2.70
CA GLU A 366 -13.86 2.37 -1.60
C GLU A 366 -14.39 1.21 -0.76
N LEU A 367 -14.78 0.08 -1.38
CA LEU A 367 -15.20 -1.12 -0.66
C LEU A 367 -14.06 -1.69 0.20
N ALA A 368 -12.83 -1.75 -0.31
CA ALA A 368 -11.66 -2.18 0.46
C ALA A 368 -11.44 -1.30 1.70
N LEU A 369 -11.56 0.03 1.55
CA LEU A 369 -11.44 0.97 2.67
C LEU A 369 -12.56 0.80 3.70
N ASN A 370 -13.81 0.63 3.26
CA ASN A 370 -14.94 0.40 4.16
C ASN A 370 -14.78 -0.92 4.94
N LEU A 371 -14.34 -2.00 4.29
CA LEU A 371 -14.09 -3.30 4.96
C LEU A 371 -13.04 -3.18 6.06
N LEU A 372 -11.88 -2.57 5.75
CA LEU A 372 -10.81 -2.39 6.74
C LEU A 372 -11.23 -1.46 7.88
N TYR A 373 -11.96 -0.39 7.56
CA TYR A 373 -12.47 0.57 8.55
C TYR A 373 -13.49 -0.06 9.51
N ASP A 374 -14.49 -0.76 8.97
CA ASP A 374 -15.53 -1.38 9.78
C ASP A 374 -14.92 -2.46 10.70
N GLU A 375 -14.03 -3.31 10.16
CA GLU A 375 -13.29 -4.28 10.97
C GLU A 375 -12.44 -3.59 12.06
N PHE A 376 -11.75 -2.50 11.74
CA PHE A 376 -10.90 -1.77 12.69
C PHE A 376 -11.73 -1.14 13.81
N LYS A 377 -12.83 -0.46 13.46
CA LYS A 377 -13.75 0.15 14.41
C LYS A 377 -14.39 -0.90 15.32
N THR A 378 -14.82 -2.03 14.76
CA THR A 378 -15.33 -3.16 15.55
C THR A 378 -14.26 -3.74 16.45
N CYS A 379 -13.03 -3.90 15.96
CA CYS A 379 -11.90 -4.35 16.76
C CYS A 379 -11.64 -3.42 17.95
N MET A 380 -11.60 -2.10 17.74
CA MET A 380 -11.46 -1.12 18.83
C MET A 380 -12.57 -1.26 19.87
N ALA A 381 -13.82 -1.35 19.43
CA ALA A 381 -14.97 -1.53 20.31
C ALA A 381 -14.82 -2.79 21.17
N LEU A 382 -14.55 -3.93 20.54
CA LEU A 382 -14.42 -5.21 21.24
C LEU A 382 -13.17 -5.29 22.11
N ALA A 383 -12.11 -4.55 21.76
CA ALA A 383 -10.90 -4.43 22.56
C ALA A 383 -11.06 -3.46 23.74
N GLY A 384 -12.12 -2.65 23.79
CA GLY A 384 -12.37 -1.69 24.87
C GLY A 384 -11.69 -0.34 24.70
N CYS A 385 -11.28 0.01 23.47
CA CYS A 385 -10.60 1.26 23.12
C CYS A 385 -11.60 2.23 22.48
N LYS A 386 -11.80 3.41 23.08
CA LYS A 386 -12.73 4.43 22.56
C LYS A 386 -12.09 5.37 21.54
N ASN A 387 -10.76 5.43 21.49
CA ASN A 387 -9.99 6.21 20.54
C ASN A 387 -8.64 5.57 20.23
N VAL A 388 -7.97 6.05 19.17
CA VAL A 388 -6.71 5.46 18.67
C VAL A 388 -5.60 5.50 19.73
N SER A 389 -5.51 6.57 20.53
CA SER A 389 -4.49 6.70 21.58
C SER A 389 -4.69 5.75 22.76
N GLU A 390 -5.86 5.11 22.91
CA GLU A 390 -6.06 4.03 23.88
C GLU A 390 -5.52 2.68 23.41
N ILE A 391 -5.13 2.54 22.14
CA ILE A 391 -4.54 1.31 21.61
C ILE A 391 -3.08 1.24 22.09
N GLN A 392 -2.88 0.44 23.12
CA GLN A 392 -1.58 0.29 23.80
C GLN A 392 -1.08 -1.16 23.76
N LYS A 393 0.22 -1.34 24.02
CA LYS A 393 0.92 -2.63 24.00
C LYS A 393 0.28 -3.70 24.86
N GLU A 394 -0.37 -3.33 25.96
CA GLU A 394 -1.08 -4.25 26.86
C GLU A 394 -2.32 -4.89 26.22
N HIS A 395 -2.80 -4.37 25.09
CA HIS A 395 -3.88 -4.96 24.31
C HIS A 395 -3.39 -6.09 23.41
N VAL A 396 -2.10 -6.42 23.38
CA VAL A 396 -1.55 -7.49 22.55
C VAL A 396 -0.62 -8.39 23.35
N SER A 397 -0.63 -9.69 23.06
CA SER A 397 0.38 -10.66 23.49
C SER A 397 0.88 -11.45 22.29
N LEU A 398 2.12 -11.94 22.38
CA LEU A 398 2.66 -12.86 21.40
C LEU A 398 2.37 -14.30 21.82
N LEU A 399 1.77 -15.08 20.93
CA LEU A 399 1.62 -16.52 21.07
C LEU A 399 2.92 -17.21 20.63
N LEU A 400 3.58 -17.85 21.59
CA LEU A 400 4.80 -18.62 21.36
C LEU A 400 4.44 -19.99 20.74
N PRO A 401 5.39 -20.66 20.05
CA PRO A 401 5.16 -21.99 19.47
C PRO A 401 4.76 -23.07 20.48
N ASP A 402 5.12 -22.89 21.76
CA ASP A 402 4.75 -23.79 22.86
C ASP A 402 3.35 -23.50 23.46
N GLY A 403 2.60 -22.57 22.86
CA GLY A 403 1.25 -22.19 23.27
C GLY A 403 1.18 -21.13 24.38
N ARG A 404 2.32 -20.67 24.93
CA ARG A 404 2.33 -19.63 25.96
C ARG A 404 2.10 -18.24 25.35
N LEU A 405 1.41 -17.38 26.10
CA LEU A 405 1.26 -15.96 25.76
C LEU A 405 2.33 -15.12 26.47
N LEU A 406 3.22 -14.53 25.70
CA LEU A 406 4.18 -13.54 26.18
C LEU A 406 3.52 -12.16 26.22
N LYS A 407 3.48 -11.55 27.40
CA LYS A 407 3.15 -10.12 27.53
C LYS A 407 4.32 -9.32 26.95
N LEU A 408 4.00 -8.38 26.07
CA LEU A 408 4.99 -7.70 25.27
C LEU A 408 5.68 -6.58 26.03
#